data_AF-A0A5E4PE32-F1
#
_entry.id   AF-A0A5E4PE32-F1
#
_cell.length_a   1.000
_cell.length_b   1.000
_cell.length_c   1.000
_cell.angle_alpha   90.00
_cell.angle_beta   90.00
_cell.angle_gamma   90.00
#
_symmetry.space_group_name_H-M   'P 1'
#
loop_
_entity.id
_entity.type
_entity.pdbx_description
1 polymer ?
#
loop_
_entity_poly.entity_id
_entity_poly.type
_entity_poly.pdbx_seq_one_letter_code
_entity_poly.pdbx_strand_id
1 'polypeptide(L)'
;MTTNRFFPSAPSSEDRLNNLLIRMLDLLDPSEKEAALRDILRELKILDLSGIDKRERICLIDSAIKFGSMELVTAITEKYIALGLQDDIRVPYENHGEHAFRPVFWLAAVATRLPGIPEENYNAIEKYLCEKFNIPVTVVIDGTAITRDEYVKAVTAWKQQQNAKLRQQGRDSDRYVIPESGTQLTNNRFS
;
A
#
# COMPACT_ATOMS: atom_id res chain seq x y z
N MET A 1 -13.07 -47.26 22.23
CA MET A 1 -12.56 -45.91 22.59
C MET A 1 -12.03 -45.26 21.32
N THR A 2 -12.84 -44.43 20.67
CA THR A 2 -12.43 -43.66 19.48
C THR A 2 -11.79 -42.37 19.95
N THR A 3 -10.48 -42.23 19.75
CA THR A 3 -9.77 -40.97 19.98
C THR A 3 -10.21 -39.97 18.93
N ASN A 4 -11.04 -38.99 19.33
CA ASN A 4 -11.28 -37.79 18.53
C ASN A 4 -9.94 -37.07 18.34
N ARG A 5 -9.33 -37.25 17.16
CA ARG A 5 -8.24 -36.39 16.73
C ARG A 5 -8.84 -35.03 16.42
N PHE A 6 -8.64 -34.08 17.33
CA PHE A 6 -8.85 -32.67 17.05
C PHE A 6 -7.84 -32.28 15.96
N PHE A 7 -8.31 -32.23 14.72
CA PHE A 7 -7.58 -31.53 13.67
C PHE A 7 -7.93 -30.04 13.85
N PRO A 8 -6.95 -29.15 14.07
CA PRO A 8 -7.24 -27.73 14.05
C PRO A 8 -7.86 -27.39 12.69
N SER A 9 -8.96 -26.65 12.70
CA SER A 9 -9.56 -26.11 11.49
C SER A 9 -8.51 -25.32 10.71
N ALA A 10 -8.56 -25.41 9.38
CA ALA A 10 -7.70 -24.57 8.54
C ALA A 10 -7.91 -23.09 8.93
N PRO A 11 -6.84 -22.27 9.00
CA PRO A 11 -6.97 -20.87 9.33
C PRO A 11 -7.88 -20.16 8.33
N SER A 12 -8.70 -19.23 8.84
CA SER A 12 -9.63 -18.43 8.03
C SER A 12 -8.88 -17.53 7.05
N SER A 13 -9.58 -16.96 6.06
CA SER A 13 -8.98 -15.99 5.13
C SER A 13 -8.47 -14.73 5.86
N GLU A 14 -9.16 -14.29 6.91
CA GLU A 14 -8.73 -13.15 7.74
C GLU A 14 -7.46 -13.49 8.52
N ASP A 15 -7.39 -14.68 9.14
CA ASP A 15 -6.19 -15.13 9.85
C ASP A 15 -4.98 -15.23 8.89
N ARG A 16 -5.21 -15.74 7.68
CA ARG A 16 -4.19 -15.84 6.64
C ARG A 16 -3.72 -14.46 6.18
N LEU A 17 -4.63 -13.50 6.00
CA LEU A 17 -4.27 -12.15 5.63
C LEU A 17 -3.44 -11.47 6.73
N ASN A 18 -3.84 -11.60 7.99
CA ASN A 18 -3.11 -11.04 9.12
C ASN A 18 -1.70 -11.63 9.24
N ASN A 19 -1.56 -12.95 9.08
CA ASN A 19 -0.26 -13.61 9.07
C ASN A 19 0.61 -13.14 7.90
N LEU A 20 0.01 -12.92 6.72
CA LEU A 20 0.71 -12.42 5.55
C LEU A 20 1.22 -10.98 5.79
N LEU A 21 0.39 -10.10 6.36
CA LEU A 21 0.78 -8.73 6.72
C LEU A 21 1.93 -8.70 7.73
N ILE A 22 1.92 -9.59 8.72
CA ILE A 22 3.03 -9.73 9.68
C ILE A 22 4.30 -10.19 8.95
N ARG A 23 4.20 -11.19 8.08
CA ARG A 23 5.34 -11.73 7.31
C ARG A 23 5.99 -10.69 6.40
N MET A 24 5.24 -9.69 5.93
CA MET A 24 5.82 -8.59 5.15
C MET A 24 6.86 -7.78 5.93
N LEU A 25 6.83 -7.77 7.28
CA LEU A 25 7.85 -7.12 8.09
C LEU A 25 9.25 -7.74 7.86
N ASP A 26 9.31 -9.04 7.58
CA ASP A 26 10.56 -9.76 7.32
C ASP A 26 11.24 -9.29 6.02
N LEU A 27 10.52 -8.57 5.15
CA LEU A 27 11.10 -7.95 3.93
C LEU A 27 12.10 -6.83 4.25
N LEU A 28 12.10 -6.33 5.49
CA LEU A 28 13.06 -5.33 5.97
C LEU A 28 14.40 -5.95 6.36
N ASP A 29 14.46 -7.25 6.61
CA ASP A 29 15.69 -7.96 6.89
C ASP A 29 16.30 -8.49 5.57
N PRO A 30 17.46 -7.99 5.12
CA PRO A 30 18.10 -8.49 3.90
C PRO A 30 18.41 -9.99 3.90
N SER A 31 18.59 -10.60 5.07
CA SER A 31 18.89 -12.03 5.20
C SER A 31 17.65 -12.92 4.99
N GLU A 32 16.46 -12.43 5.35
CA GLU A 32 15.19 -13.16 5.23
C GLU A 32 14.36 -12.74 4.01
N LYS A 33 14.66 -11.58 3.41
CA LYS A 33 13.84 -10.93 2.37
C LYS A 33 13.40 -11.87 1.25
N GLU A 34 14.33 -12.64 0.68
CA GLU A 34 14.04 -13.55 -0.45
C GLU A 34 13.13 -14.72 -0.02
N ALA A 35 13.39 -15.31 1.15
CA ALA A 35 12.57 -16.40 1.68
C ALA A 35 11.17 -15.90 2.06
N ALA A 36 11.09 -14.76 2.74
CA ALA A 36 9.84 -14.10 3.10
C ALA A 36 9.01 -13.75 1.86
N LEU A 37 9.62 -13.14 0.83
CA LEU A 37 8.95 -12.79 -0.42
C LEU A 37 8.34 -14.03 -1.10
N ARG A 38 9.10 -15.12 -1.20
CA ARG A 38 8.63 -16.38 -1.77
C ARG A 38 7.44 -16.97 -1.02
N ASP A 39 7.52 -16.98 0.32
CA ASP A 39 6.45 -17.49 1.17
C ASP A 39 5.17 -16.64 1.02
N ILE A 40 5.31 -15.31 1.05
CA ILE A 40 4.21 -14.37 0.87
C ILE A 40 3.53 -14.59 -0.48
N LEU A 41 4.30 -14.71 -1.56
CA LEU A 41 3.74 -14.95 -2.90
C LEU A 41 3.01 -16.29 -2.99
N ARG A 42 3.49 -17.33 -2.30
CA ARG A 42 2.82 -18.62 -2.24
C ARG A 42 1.48 -18.52 -1.49
N GLU A 43 1.46 -17.87 -0.33
CA GLU A 43 0.22 -17.68 0.43
C GLU A 43 -0.79 -16.78 -0.30
N LEU A 44 -0.31 -15.71 -0.93
CA LEU A 44 -1.15 -14.81 -1.72
C LEU A 44 -1.90 -15.54 -2.85
N LYS A 45 -1.26 -16.52 -3.50
CA LYS A 45 -1.89 -17.31 -4.57
C LYS A 45 -3.15 -18.03 -4.07
N ILE A 46 -3.09 -18.64 -2.89
CA ILE A 46 -4.18 -19.45 -2.33
C ILE A 46 -5.16 -18.64 -1.46
N LEU A 47 -4.79 -17.43 -1.05
CA LEU A 47 -5.64 -16.56 -0.25
C LEU A 47 -6.93 -16.19 -1.01
N ASP A 48 -8.09 -16.45 -0.42
CA ASP A 48 -9.37 -15.96 -0.94
C ASP A 48 -9.67 -14.58 -0.36
N LEU A 49 -9.81 -13.59 -1.25
CA LEU A 49 -10.07 -12.19 -0.89
C LEU A 49 -11.55 -11.80 -1.05
N SER A 50 -12.40 -12.67 -1.60
CA SER A 50 -13.77 -12.34 -1.97
C SER A 50 -14.65 -11.97 -0.77
N GLY A 51 -14.39 -12.57 0.40
CA GLY A 51 -15.08 -12.28 1.66
C GLY A 51 -14.36 -11.32 2.62
N ILE A 52 -13.16 -10.85 2.27
CA ILE A 52 -12.36 -9.95 3.11
C ILE A 52 -12.86 -8.51 2.96
N ASP A 53 -12.91 -7.72 4.03
CA ASP A 53 -13.36 -6.32 3.95
C ASP A 53 -12.46 -5.45 3.06
N LYS A 54 -13.06 -4.49 2.34
CA LYS A 54 -12.34 -3.58 1.43
C LYS A 54 -11.18 -2.86 2.12
N ARG A 55 -11.33 -2.46 3.38
CA ARG A 55 -10.26 -1.80 4.15
C ARG A 55 -9.05 -2.70 4.32
N GLU A 56 -9.26 -3.98 4.60
CA GLU A 56 -8.18 -4.95 4.80
C GLU A 56 -7.49 -5.29 3.49
N ARG A 57 -8.25 -5.38 2.39
CA ARG A 57 -7.71 -5.50 1.04
C ARG A 57 -6.83 -4.30 0.69
N ILE A 58 -7.30 -3.08 0.90
CA ILE A 58 -6.49 -1.87 0.71
C ILE A 58 -5.23 -1.89 1.60
N CYS A 59 -5.34 -2.34 2.86
CA CYS A 59 -4.19 -2.50 3.75
C CYS A 59 -3.11 -3.44 3.18
N LEU A 60 -3.50 -4.52 2.49
CA LEU A 60 -2.59 -5.45 1.84
C LEU A 60 -1.72 -4.78 0.78
N ILE A 61 -2.35 -4.07 -0.17
CA ILE A 61 -1.61 -3.37 -1.24
C ILE A 61 -0.81 -2.19 -0.68
N ASP A 62 -1.36 -1.44 0.28
CA ASP A 62 -0.65 -0.37 0.99
C ASP A 62 0.63 -0.86 1.64
N SER A 63 0.58 -2.05 2.24
CA SER A 63 1.74 -2.65 2.89
C SER A 63 2.81 -3.01 1.86
N ALA A 64 2.44 -3.68 0.76
CA ALA A 64 3.37 -3.97 -0.33
C ALA A 64 4.05 -2.71 -0.90
N ILE A 65 3.27 -1.61 -1.04
CA ILE A 65 3.79 -0.29 -1.44
C ILE A 65 4.77 0.24 -0.39
N LYS A 66 4.44 0.21 0.91
CA LYS A 66 5.32 0.71 1.98
C LYS A 66 6.67 0.00 2.00
N PHE A 67 6.70 -1.30 1.75
CA PHE A 67 7.94 -2.09 1.63
C PHE A 67 8.68 -1.89 0.30
N GLY A 68 8.14 -1.10 -0.64
CA GLY A 68 8.75 -0.84 -1.94
C GLY A 68 8.91 -2.09 -2.80
N SER A 69 8.02 -3.09 -2.64
CA SER A 69 8.11 -4.37 -3.35
C SER A 69 7.27 -4.38 -4.62
N MET A 70 7.91 -4.10 -5.76
CA MET A 70 7.25 -4.16 -7.07
C MET A 70 6.66 -5.54 -7.37
N GLU A 71 7.35 -6.61 -6.98
CA GLU A 71 6.90 -7.98 -7.20
C GLU A 71 5.60 -8.27 -6.46
N LEU A 72 5.49 -7.86 -5.18
CA LEU A 72 4.26 -8.02 -4.42
C LEU A 72 3.14 -7.15 -4.96
N VAL A 73 3.42 -5.89 -5.30
CA VAL A 73 2.43 -4.99 -5.91
C VAL A 73 1.86 -5.58 -7.19
N THR A 74 2.71 -6.15 -8.05
CA THR A 74 2.29 -6.78 -9.30
C THR A 74 1.41 -8.00 -9.03
N ALA A 75 1.84 -8.90 -8.14
CA ALA A 75 1.08 -10.11 -7.81
C ALA A 75 -0.29 -9.79 -7.17
N ILE A 76 -0.35 -8.81 -6.27
CA ILE A 76 -1.62 -8.35 -5.66
C ILE A 76 -2.52 -7.73 -6.74
N THR A 77 -1.96 -6.88 -7.60
CA THR A 77 -2.70 -6.22 -8.70
C THR A 77 -3.33 -7.24 -9.64
N GLU A 78 -2.58 -8.25 -10.07
CA GLU A 78 -3.08 -9.33 -10.92
C GLU A 78 -4.19 -10.13 -10.24
N LYS A 79 -4.02 -10.44 -8.95
CA LYS A 79 -5.05 -11.13 -8.18
C LYS A 79 -6.33 -10.31 -8.05
N TYR A 80 -6.22 -9.00 -7.84
CA TYR A 80 -7.39 -8.12 -7.72
C TYR A 80 -8.15 -8.06 -9.04
N ILE A 81 -7.44 -7.96 -10.16
CA ILE A 81 -8.06 -8.02 -11.50
C ILE A 81 -8.78 -9.35 -11.70
N ALA A 82 -8.15 -10.48 -11.36
CA ALA A 82 -8.75 -11.80 -11.51
C ALA A 82 -10.02 -12.00 -10.67
N LEU A 83 -10.13 -11.29 -9.54
CA LEU A 83 -11.26 -11.35 -8.63
C LEU A 83 -12.29 -10.23 -8.83
N GLY A 84 -12.08 -9.31 -9.78
CA GLY A 84 -12.97 -8.15 -9.98
C GLY A 84 -12.84 -7.07 -8.90
N LEU A 85 -11.74 -7.05 -8.14
CA LEU A 85 -11.48 -6.16 -6.99
C LEU A 85 -10.59 -4.96 -7.34
N GLN A 86 -10.29 -4.74 -8.63
CA GLN A 86 -9.39 -3.68 -9.09
C GLN A 86 -9.76 -2.27 -8.62
N ASP A 87 -11.03 -1.99 -8.32
CA ASP A 87 -11.48 -0.67 -7.87
C ASP A 87 -11.00 -0.32 -6.46
N ASP A 88 -10.53 -1.31 -5.70
CA ASP A 88 -9.82 -1.08 -4.45
C ASP A 88 -8.47 -0.37 -4.67
N ILE A 89 -7.92 -0.46 -5.88
CA ILE A 89 -6.74 0.29 -6.29
C ILE A 89 -7.15 1.54 -7.07
N ARG A 90 -8.03 1.41 -8.07
CA ARG A 90 -8.34 2.45 -9.08
C ARG A 90 -9.14 3.64 -8.55
N VAL A 91 -9.91 3.44 -7.48
CA VAL A 91 -10.84 4.46 -6.97
C VAL A 91 -10.37 4.92 -5.60
N PRO A 92 -10.26 6.24 -5.36
CA PRO A 92 -9.97 6.77 -4.02
C PRO A 92 -10.93 6.21 -2.98
N TYR A 93 -10.40 5.71 -1.87
CA TYR A 93 -11.21 5.08 -0.83
C TYR A 93 -11.54 6.03 0.32
N GLU A 94 -12.84 6.16 0.60
CA GLU A 94 -13.41 6.93 1.70
C GLU A 94 -13.46 6.10 3.00
N ASN A 95 -12.32 5.87 3.66
CA ASN A 95 -12.33 5.39 5.06
C ASN A 95 -10.96 5.37 5.76
N HIS A 96 -10.04 6.28 5.42
CA HIS A 96 -8.77 6.36 6.12
C HIS A 96 -8.85 7.37 7.28
N GLY A 97 -8.71 6.89 8.51
CA GLY A 97 -8.70 7.74 9.73
C GLY A 97 -7.57 8.77 9.78
N GLU A 98 -6.61 8.72 8.85
CA GLU A 98 -5.53 9.70 8.73
C GLU A 98 -5.74 10.70 7.56
N HIS A 99 -6.44 10.29 6.48
CA HIS A 99 -6.75 11.12 5.30
C HIS A 99 -8.06 10.63 4.63
N ALA A 100 -9.07 11.49 4.51
CA ALA A 100 -10.26 11.19 3.72
C ALA A 100 -9.88 11.03 2.24
N PHE A 101 -10.41 9.99 1.58
CA PHE A 101 -10.26 9.70 0.14
C PHE A 101 -8.82 9.51 -0.35
N ARG A 102 -8.21 8.37 0.00
CA ARG A 102 -6.81 8.07 -0.31
C ARG A 102 -6.68 7.27 -1.62
N PRO A 103 -6.04 7.80 -2.68
CA PRO A 103 -5.76 7.06 -3.91
C PRO A 103 -4.56 6.12 -3.72
N VAL A 104 -4.78 4.81 -3.85
CA VAL A 104 -3.71 3.79 -3.73
C VAL A 104 -2.65 3.94 -4.83
N PHE A 105 -3.06 4.31 -6.04
CA PHE A 105 -2.14 4.47 -7.18
C PHE A 105 -1.14 5.63 -7.02
N TRP A 106 -1.48 6.72 -6.33
CA TRP A 106 -0.55 7.81 -5.98
C TRP A 106 0.11 7.61 -4.61
N LEU A 107 -0.22 6.52 -3.92
CA LEU A 107 0.27 6.27 -2.58
C LEU A 107 1.77 6.05 -2.55
N ALA A 108 2.35 5.46 -3.59
CA ALA A 108 3.78 5.23 -3.62
C ALA A 108 4.56 6.56 -3.54
N ALA A 109 4.09 7.65 -4.15
CA ALA A 109 4.71 8.97 -3.97
C ALA A 109 4.64 9.52 -2.53
N VAL A 110 3.63 9.14 -1.75
CA VAL A 110 3.33 9.80 -0.45
C VAL A 110 3.33 8.87 0.76
N ALA A 111 3.56 7.57 0.57
CA ALA A 111 3.62 6.59 1.64
C ALA A 111 4.63 7.03 2.70
N THR A 112 4.40 6.66 3.96
CA THR A 112 5.44 6.74 4.98
C THR A 112 6.49 5.71 4.60
N ARG A 113 7.46 6.14 3.77
CA ARG A 113 8.54 5.30 3.27
C ARG A 113 9.30 4.73 4.45
N LEU A 114 9.61 3.45 4.39
CA LEU A 114 10.41 2.82 5.42
C LEU A 114 11.88 3.20 5.20
N PRO A 115 12.63 3.55 6.27
CA PRO A 115 14.05 3.85 6.14
C PRO A 115 14.80 2.72 5.41
N GLY A 116 15.70 3.08 4.51
CA GLY A 116 16.50 2.12 3.75
C GLY A 116 15.84 1.55 2.49
N ILE A 117 14.58 1.92 2.19
CA ILE A 117 13.95 1.58 0.91
C ILE A 117 14.22 2.70 -0.13
N PRO A 118 14.83 2.39 -1.30
CA PRO A 118 15.13 3.39 -2.32
C PRO A 118 13.89 4.10 -2.88
N GLU A 119 14.02 5.39 -3.20
CA GLU A 119 12.93 6.20 -3.77
C GLU A 119 12.48 5.69 -5.14
N GLU A 120 13.40 5.16 -5.94
CA GLU A 120 13.15 4.64 -7.28
C GLU A 120 12.12 3.51 -7.28
N ASN A 121 12.09 2.71 -6.21
CA ASN A 121 11.12 1.62 -6.06
C ASN A 121 9.69 2.18 -5.99
N TYR A 122 9.49 3.24 -5.21
CA TYR A 122 8.18 3.88 -5.07
C TYR A 122 7.76 4.54 -6.38
N ASN A 123 8.67 5.23 -7.06
CA ASN A 123 8.40 5.86 -8.36
C ASN A 123 8.04 4.81 -9.43
N ALA A 124 8.73 3.67 -9.44
CA ALA A 124 8.42 2.57 -10.34
C ALA A 124 7.02 1.99 -10.05
N ILE A 125 6.69 1.76 -8.78
CA ILE A 125 5.38 1.24 -8.37
C ILE A 125 4.25 2.17 -8.78
N GLU A 126 4.39 3.48 -8.53
CA GLU A 126 3.39 4.47 -8.93
C GLU A 126 3.15 4.45 -10.44
N LYS A 127 4.25 4.49 -11.21
CA LYS A 127 4.19 4.44 -12.68
C LYS A 127 3.44 3.20 -13.14
N TYR A 128 3.81 2.03 -12.60
CA TYR A 128 3.14 0.77 -12.90
C TYR A 128 1.64 0.83 -12.62
N LEU A 129 1.22 1.28 -11.44
CA LEU A 129 -0.21 1.33 -11.08
C LEU A 129 -0.99 2.32 -11.96
N CYS A 130 -0.42 3.49 -12.23
CA CYS A 130 -1.06 4.49 -13.08
C CYS A 130 -1.23 3.98 -14.52
N GLU A 131 -0.19 3.37 -15.11
CA GLU A 131 -0.22 2.80 -16.46
C GLU A 131 -1.16 1.59 -16.54
N LYS A 132 -1.06 0.66 -15.58
CA LYS A 132 -1.87 -0.57 -15.54
C LYS A 132 -3.36 -0.29 -15.52
N PHE A 133 -3.76 0.83 -14.93
CA PHE A 133 -5.14 1.19 -14.73
C PHE A 133 -5.60 2.41 -15.53
N ASN A 134 -4.75 2.96 -16.40
CA ASN A 134 -5.03 4.17 -17.17
C ASN A 134 -5.56 5.32 -16.28
N ILE A 135 -4.91 5.53 -15.14
CA ILE A 135 -5.33 6.56 -14.19
C ILE A 135 -5.13 7.94 -14.83
N PRO A 136 -6.17 8.80 -14.86
CA PRO A 136 -6.04 10.15 -15.40
C PRO A 136 -5.14 11.02 -14.51
N VAL A 137 -4.53 12.04 -15.11
CA VAL A 137 -3.69 13.03 -14.40
C VAL A 137 -4.47 13.75 -13.28
N THR A 138 -5.76 13.94 -13.50
CA THR A 138 -6.68 14.56 -12.55
C THR A 138 -7.72 13.53 -12.12
N VAL A 139 -7.89 13.36 -10.81
CA VAL A 139 -8.87 12.45 -10.21
C VAL A 139 -9.80 13.25 -9.31
N VAL A 140 -11.07 12.85 -9.24
CA VAL A 140 -12.03 13.45 -8.33
C VAL A 140 -11.86 12.82 -6.95
N ILE A 141 -11.53 13.65 -5.97
CA ILE A 141 -11.37 13.31 -4.56
C ILE A 141 -12.28 14.25 -3.79
N ASP A 142 -13.25 13.72 -3.05
CA ASP A 142 -14.24 14.51 -2.29
C ASP A 142 -14.95 15.59 -3.15
N GLY A 143 -15.42 15.18 -4.34
CA GLY A 143 -16.09 16.10 -5.29
C GLY A 143 -15.17 17.13 -5.95
N THR A 144 -13.88 17.16 -5.59
CA THR A 144 -12.90 18.11 -6.12
C THR A 144 -11.97 17.41 -7.11
N ALA A 145 -11.80 17.99 -8.30
CA ALA A 145 -10.82 17.51 -9.26
C ALA A 145 -9.41 17.94 -8.80
N ILE A 146 -8.56 16.97 -8.47
CA ILE A 146 -7.22 17.20 -7.91
C ILE A 146 -6.19 16.49 -8.78
N THR A 147 -5.07 17.18 -9.05
CA THR A 147 -3.89 16.59 -9.69
C THR A 147 -3.01 15.86 -8.67
N ARG A 148 -2.19 14.92 -9.15
CA ARG A 148 -1.20 14.25 -8.30
C ARG A 148 -0.35 15.24 -7.48
N ASP A 149 0.16 16.30 -8.11
CA ASP A 149 1.07 17.24 -7.45
C ASP A 149 0.37 18.05 -6.34
N GLU A 150 -0.89 18.44 -6.57
CA GLU A 150 -1.73 19.08 -5.55
C GLU A 150 -1.97 18.13 -4.37
N TYR A 151 -2.26 16.86 -4.65
CA TYR A 151 -2.45 15.84 -3.62
C TYR A 151 -1.17 15.61 -2.80
N VAL A 152 -0.02 15.45 -3.45
CA VAL A 152 1.30 15.28 -2.79
C VAL A 152 1.62 16.49 -1.91
N LYS A 153 1.35 17.71 -2.39
CA LYS A 153 1.56 18.94 -1.63
C LYS A 153 0.67 18.98 -0.39
N ALA A 154 -0.61 18.64 -0.51
CA ALA A 154 -1.55 18.59 0.60
C ALA A 154 -1.13 17.56 1.66
N VAL A 155 -0.75 16.34 1.25
CA VAL A 155 -0.25 15.30 2.17
C VAL A 155 1.05 15.72 2.85
N THR A 156 1.97 16.36 2.12
CA THR A 156 3.23 16.85 2.68
C THR A 156 2.99 17.91 3.76
N ALA A 157 2.11 18.88 3.50
CA ALA A 157 1.73 19.91 4.48
C ALA A 157 1.10 19.27 5.73
N TRP A 158 0.24 18.26 5.55
CA TRP A 158 -0.31 17.51 6.67
C TRP A 158 0.77 16.78 7.48
N LYS A 159 1.72 16.08 6.83
CA LYS A 159 2.82 15.36 7.52
C LYS A 159 3.65 16.31 8.38
N GLN A 160 4.00 17.49 7.83
CA GLN A 160 4.70 18.55 8.55
C GLN A 160 3.93 18.99 9.78
N GLN A 161 2.61 19.23 9.64
CA GLN A 161 1.74 19.61 10.76
C GLN A 161 1.69 18.52 11.84
N GLN A 162 1.62 17.24 11.46
CA GLN A 162 1.59 16.13 12.42
C GLN A 162 2.93 15.98 13.17
N ASN A 163 4.06 16.07 12.46
CA ASN A 163 5.38 16.04 13.11
C ASN A 163 5.53 17.21 14.09
N ALA A 164 5.11 18.42 13.72
CA ALA A 164 5.14 19.58 14.61
C ALA A 164 4.31 19.35 15.90
N LYS A 165 3.11 18.79 15.79
CA LYS A 165 2.28 18.41 16.95
C LYS A 165 2.98 17.38 17.85
N LEU A 166 3.60 16.36 17.26
CA LEU A 166 4.31 15.33 18.03
C LEU A 166 5.53 15.90 18.77
N ARG A 167 6.26 16.84 18.16
CA ARG A 167 7.38 17.53 18.85
C ARG A 167 6.89 18.37 20.02
N GLN A 168 5.74 19.06 19.89
CA GLN A 168 5.11 19.78 21.01
C GLN A 168 4.69 18.85 22.15
N GLN A 169 4.41 17.57 21.85
CA GLN A 169 4.10 16.52 22.83
C GLN A 169 5.35 15.85 23.43
N GLY A 170 6.56 16.37 23.15
CA GLY A 170 7.81 15.88 23.70
C GLY A 170 8.43 14.71 22.92
N ARG A 171 8.07 14.53 21.64
CA ARG A 171 8.71 13.52 20.78
C ARG A 171 9.96 14.07 20.11
N ASP A 172 11.08 13.38 20.28
CA ASP A 172 12.39 13.84 19.78
C ASP A 172 12.63 13.56 18.30
N SER A 173 11.76 12.79 17.64
CA SER A 173 11.92 12.42 16.23
C SER A 173 10.62 12.46 15.44
N ASP A 174 10.77 12.74 14.14
CA ASP A 174 9.68 12.79 13.19
C ASP A 174 9.10 11.40 12.93
N ARG A 175 7.77 11.31 12.97
CA ARG A 175 7.04 10.08 12.64
C ARG A 175 6.85 9.93 11.15
N TYR A 176 6.51 11.03 10.50
CA TYR A 176 6.07 11.06 9.12
C TYR A 176 7.20 11.58 8.24
N VAL A 177 7.80 10.69 7.45
CA VAL A 177 8.89 11.05 6.54
C VAL A 177 8.33 11.92 5.41
N ILE A 178 8.97 13.07 5.19
CA ILE A 178 8.71 13.98 4.08
C ILE A 178 9.58 13.51 2.90
N PRO A 179 9.02 13.26 1.71
CA PRO A 179 9.82 12.89 0.55
C PRO A 179 10.85 13.98 0.23
N GLU A 180 12.10 13.61 0.00
CA GLU A 180 13.21 14.54 -0.26
C GLU A 180 13.11 15.19 -1.63
N SER A 181 12.53 14.49 -2.60
CA SER A 181 12.32 15.00 -3.95
C SER A 181 10.82 15.16 -4.24
N GLY A 182 10.42 16.39 -4.56
CA GLY A 182 9.16 16.64 -5.24
C GLY A 182 9.26 16.22 -6.70
N THR A 183 9.70 14.98 -6.97
CA THR A 183 9.92 14.50 -8.34
C THR A 183 8.61 14.61 -9.10
N GLN A 184 8.53 15.67 -9.91
CA GLN A 184 7.53 15.80 -10.95
C GLN A 184 7.72 14.58 -11.84
N LEU A 185 6.69 13.75 -11.95
CA LEU A 185 6.55 12.94 -13.14
C LEU A 185 6.38 13.95 -14.27
N THR A 186 7.50 14.37 -14.86
CA THR A 186 7.50 15.36 -15.93
C THR A 186 6.53 14.88 -16.99
N ASN A 187 5.59 15.76 -17.33
CA ASN A 187 4.57 15.65 -18.36
C ASN A 187 5.08 15.03 -19.68
N ASN A 188 5.32 13.72 -19.71
CA ASN A 188 5.34 12.99 -20.95
C ASN A 188 3.90 12.55 -21.16
N ARG A 189 3.21 13.38 -21.93
CA ARG A 189 1.91 13.14 -22.57
C ARG A 189 1.57 11.65 -22.58
N PHE A 190 0.59 11.28 -21.75
CA PHE A 190 -0.21 10.09 -22.00
C PHE A 190 -1.13 10.43 -23.17
N SER A 191 -0.57 10.38 -24.37
CA SER A 191 -1.25 10.53 -25.67
C SER A 191 -1.13 9.24 -26.43
#